data_AF-A0A139CQV8-F1
#
_entry.id   AF-A0A139CQV8-F1
#
_cell.length_a   1.000
_cell.length_b   1.000
_cell.length_c   1.000
_cell.angle_alpha   90.00
_cell.angle_beta   90.00
_cell.angle_gamma   90.00
#
_symmetry.space_group_name_H-M   'P 1'
#
loop_
_entity.id
_entity.type
_entity.pdbx_description
1 polymer ?
#
loop_
_entity_poly.entity_id
_entity_poly.type
_entity_poly.pdbx_seq_one_letter_code
_entity_poly.pdbx_strand_id
1 'polypeptide(L)' 'MRAKKFFREKDIPFEYIDYDKADEETRKSIQEDCKAHGEEMSFPFVKIGEDVVVGYNPEKYSKLLKS' A
#
# COMPACT_ATOMS: atom_id res chain seq x y z
N MET A 1 -9.29 -8.52 -2.20
CA MET A 1 -7.87 -8.32 -1.79
C MET A 1 -7.71 -8.64 -0.31
N ARG A 2 -6.71 -9.44 0.06
CA ARG A 2 -6.42 -9.80 1.47
C ARG A 2 -6.03 -8.59 2.33
N ALA A 3 -5.26 -7.65 1.77
CA ALA A 3 -4.87 -6.41 2.46
C ALA A 3 -6.08 -5.58 2.93
N LYS A 4 -7.03 -5.27 2.04
CA LYS A 4 -8.26 -4.53 2.40
C LYS A 4 -9.05 -5.19 3.53
N LYS A 5 -9.12 -6.54 3.52
CA LYS A 5 -9.83 -7.29 4.56
C LYS A 5 -9.14 -7.09 5.92
N PHE A 6 -7.80 -7.14 5.95
CA PHE A 6 -7.03 -6.88 7.16
C PHE A 6 -7.32 -5.50 7.77
N PHE A 7 -7.29 -4.41 6.97
CA PHE A 7 -7.58 -3.07 7.48
C PHE A 7 -9.03 -2.93 7.96
N ARG A 8 -9.98 -3.51 7.22
CA ARG A 8 -11.40 -3.49 7.59
C ARG A 8 -11.68 -4.28 8.87
N GLU A 9 -11.06 -5.45 9.06
CA GLU A 9 -11.21 -6.26 10.29
C GLU A 9 -10.61 -5.57 11.51
N LYS A 10 -9.66 -4.66 11.30
CA LYS A 10 -9.03 -3.85 12.34
C LYS A 10 -9.75 -2.52 12.60
N ASP A 11 -10.85 -2.24 11.89
CA ASP A 11 -11.57 -0.97 11.90
C ASP A 11 -10.67 0.24 11.60
N ILE A 12 -9.66 0.04 10.74
CA ILE A 12 -8.71 1.09 10.36
C ILE A 12 -9.26 1.80 9.12
N PRO A 13 -9.44 3.13 9.15
CA PRO A 13 -9.80 3.88 7.95
C PRO A 13 -8.66 3.78 6.94
N PHE A 14 -8.98 3.37 5.72
CA PHE A 14 -8.01 3.29 4.63
C PHE A 14 -8.63 3.83 3.35
N GLU A 15 -7.82 4.51 2.57
CA GLU A 15 -8.17 4.85 1.19
C GLU A 15 -7.70 3.75 0.25
N TYR A 16 -8.49 3.51 -0.80
CA TYR A 16 -8.16 2.57 -1.84
C TYR A 16 -8.19 3.27 -3.19
N ILE A 17 -7.05 3.21 -3.87
CA ILE A 17 -6.90 3.67 -5.24
C ILE A 17 -6.82 2.43 -6.13
N ASP A 18 -7.66 2.39 -7.16
CA ASP A 18 -7.60 1.36 -8.18
C ASP A 18 -6.57 1.78 -9.23
N TYR A 19 -5.39 1.15 -9.22
CA TYR A 19 -4.28 1.53 -10.10
C TYR A 19 -4.67 1.52 -11.59
N ASP A 20 -5.53 0.59 -12.01
CA ASP A 20 -6.00 0.48 -13.39
C ASP A 20 -6.93 1.63 -13.81
N LYS A 21 -7.59 2.26 -12.83
CA LYS A 21 -8.50 3.40 -13.04
C LYS A 21 -7.93 4.74 -12.58
N ALA A 22 -6.78 4.74 -11.91
CA ALA A 22 -6.13 5.95 -11.42
C ALA A 22 -5.60 6.80 -12.57
N ASP A 23 -5.49 8.11 -12.35
CA ASP A 23 -4.88 9.04 -13.30
C ASP A 23 -3.37 8.80 -13.45
N GLU A 24 -2.81 9.30 -14.55
CA GLU A 24 -1.40 9.12 -14.89
C GLU A 24 -0.45 9.63 -13.79
N GLU A 25 -0.78 10.77 -13.17
CA GLU A 25 0.00 11.34 -12.07
C GLU A 25 0.05 10.40 -10.86
N THR A 26 -1.09 9.83 -10.46
CA THR A 26 -1.16 8.89 -9.34
C THR A 26 -0.39 7.61 -9.64
N ARG A 27 -0.52 7.07 -10.86
CA ARG A 27 0.25 5.88 -11.28
C ARG A 27 1.75 6.15 -11.22
N LYS A 28 2.17 7.32 -11.70
CA LYS A 28 3.57 7.74 -11.70
C LYS A 28 4.10 7.88 -10.28
N SER A 29 3.36 8.52 -9.37
CA SER A 29 3.73 8.60 -7.96
C SER A 29 3.90 7.22 -7.32
N ILE A 30 3.00 6.26 -7.60
CA ILE A 30 3.11 4.88 -7.09
C ILE A 30 4.35 4.18 -7.68
N GLN A 31 4.63 4.38 -8.97
CA GLN A 31 5.83 3.83 -9.61
C GLN A 31 7.13 4.41 -9.01
N GLU A 32 7.15 5.72 -8.73
CA GLU A 32 8.28 6.38 -8.09
C GLU A 32 8.49 5.89 -6.66
N ASP A 33 7.42 5.73 -5.87
CA ASP A 33 7.47 5.15 -4.52
C ASP A 33 8.05 3.71 -4.55
N CYS A 34 7.57 2.85 -5.45
CA CYS A 34 8.13 1.50 -5.66
C CYS A 34 9.63 1.54 -5.99
N LYS A 35 10.01 2.42 -6.92
CA LYS A 35 11.41 2.57 -7.36
C LYS A 35 12.31 3.10 -6.24
N ALA A 36 11.80 4.03 -5.43
CA ALA A 36 12.52 4.57 -4.27
C ALA A 36 12.79 3.50 -3.21
N HIS A 37 11.86 2.55 -3.05
CA HIS A 37 12.01 1.44 -2.11
C HIS A 37 12.79 0.23 -2.69
N GLY A 38 13.17 0.29 -3.97
CA GLY A 38 13.93 -0.77 -4.63
C GLY A 38 13.16 -2.09 -4.77
N GLU A 39 11.84 -2.09 -4.56
CA GLU A 39 10.99 -3.27 -4.71
C GLU A 39 10.39 -3.31 -6.12
N GLU A 40 10.37 -4.48 -6.73
CA GLU A 40 9.63 -4.69 -7.98
C GLU A 40 8.15 -4.40 -7.74
N MET A 41 7.55 -3.63 -8.64
CA MET A 41 6.15 -3.20 -8.55
C MET A 41 5.22 -4.40 -8.45
N SER A 42 4.81 -4.72 -7.22
CA SER A 42 4.00 -5.88 -6.90
C SER A 42 2.75 -5.49 -6.13
N PHE A 43 1.68 -6.23 -6.34
CA PHE A 43 0.41 -5.99 -5.68
C PHE A 43 0.18 -6.98 -4.54
N PRO A 44 -0.45 -6.54 -3.43
CA PRO A 44 -0.94 -5.20 -3.15
C PRO A 44 0.17 -4.21 -2.76
N PHE A 45 0.05 -2.96 -3.19
CA PHE A 45 0.87 -1.84 -2.73
C PHE A 45 0.11 -1.12 -1.61
N VAL A 46 0.75 -0.95 -0.45
CA VAL A 46 0.14 -0.31 0.72
C VAL A 46 1.09 0.73 1.27
N LYS A 47 0.62 1.98 1.35
CA LYS A 47 1.34 3.08 2.00
C LYS A 47 0.72 3.36 3.36
N ILE A 48 1.53 3.38 4.41
CA ILE A 48 1.11 3.66 5.79
C ILE A 48 1.98 4.80 6.30
N GLY A 49 1.44 6.02 6.33
CA GLY A 49 2.23 7.21 6.63
C GLY A 49 3.28 7.47 5.54
N GLU A 50 4.55 7.52 5.93
CA GLU A 50 5.70 7.66 5.03
C GLU A 50 6.27 6.31 4.56
N ASP A 51 5.89 5.22 5.22
CA ASP A 51 6.36 3.88 4.89
C ASP A 51 5.53 3.23 3.78
N VAL A 52 6.22 2.50 2.91
CA VAL A 52 5.63 1.72 1.83
C VAL A 52 5.87 0.23 2.07
N VAL A 53 4.82 -0.56 1.89
CA VAL A 53 4.88 -2.02 1.92
C VAL A 53 4.37 -2.55 0.60
N VAL A 54 5.28 -3.14 -0.16
CA VAL A 54 4.96 -3.85 -1.39
C VAL A 54 4.65 -5.32 -1.08
N GLY A 55 3.56 -5.83 -1.63
CA GLY A 55 3.07 -7.18 -1.38
C GLY A 55 2.23 -7.31 -0.11
N TYR A 56 1.55 -8.45 0.03
CA TYR A 56 0.67 -8.72 1.17
C TYR A 56 1.48 -9.17 2.38
N ASN A 57 1.72 -8.28 3.33
CA ASN A 57 2.48 -8.58 4.54
C ASN A 57 1.83 -8.01 5.82
N PRO A 58 0.90 -8.75 6.45
CA PRO A 58 0.13 -8.26 7.61
C PRO A 58 1.00 -8.00 8.86
N GLU A 59 2.15 -8.66 8.97
CA GLU A 59 3.11 -8.41 10.05
C GLU A 59 3.76 -7.03 9.91
N LYS A 60 4.20 -6.66 8.70
CA LYS A 60 4.71 -5.30 8.41
C LYS A 60 3.62 -4.25 8.66
N TYR A 61 2.40 -4.47 8.18
CA TYR A 61 1.29 -3.54 8.42
C TYR A 61 1.07 -3.31 9.91
N SER A 62 1.02 -4.39 10.70
CA SER A 62 0.81 -4.30 12.15
C SER A 62 1.96 -3.58 12.87
N LYS A 63 3.20 -3.69 12.40
CA LYS A 63 4.34 -2.94 12.95
C LYS A 63 4.22 -1.45 12.65
N LEU A 64 3.94 -1.10 11.41
CA LEU A 64 3.81 0.30 10.97
C LEU A 64 2.63 1.01 11.66
N LEU A 65 1.53 0.32 11.89
CA LEU A 65 0.34 0.87 12.57
C LEU A 65 0.50 1.02 14.10
N LYS A 66 1.56 0.45 14.69
CA LYS A 66 1.81 0.51 16.13
C LYS A 66 2.86 1.54 16.53
N SER A 67 3.52 2.18 15.55
CA SER A 67 4.51 3.25 15.76
C SER A 67 3.85 4.60 15.99
#